data_AF-A0A7Y0SFK1-F1
#
_entry.id   AF-A0A7Y0SFK1-F1
#
_cell.length_a   1.000
_cell.length_b   1.000
_cell.length_c   1.000
_cell.angle_alpha   90.00
_cell.angle_beta   90.00
_cell.angle_gamma   90.00
#
_symmetry.space_group_name_H-M   'P 1'
#
loop_
_entity.id
_entity.type
_entity.pdbx_description
1 polymer ?
#
loop_
_entity_poly.entity_id
_entity_poly.type
_entity_poly.pdbx_seq_one_letter_code
_entity_poly.pdbx_strand_id
1 'polypeptide(L)'
;MVGMASRVFGAMSTSGVSIVLITQSSSEYSISFCIEAVDKATAAQALADEFELELKDGLLEPVEFLSDVAIITLVGDGMRTSKGVAS
;
A
#
# COMPACT_ATOMS: atom_id res chain seq x y z
N MET A 1 2.05 -8.67 14.62
CA MET A 1 0.75 -7.98 14.76
C MET A 1 -0.22 -8.59 13.76
N VAL A 2 -1.45 -8.96 14.16
CA VAL A 2 -2.42 -9.62 13.27
C VAL A 2 -3.37 -8.57 12.70
N GLY A 3 -3.73 -8.67 11.42
CA GLY A 3 -4.76 -7.81 10.81
C GLY A 3 -4.27 -6.46 10.28
N MET A 4 -2.95 -6.24 10.16
CA MET A 4 -2.39 -4.97 9.64
C MET A 4 -2.95 -4.57 8.27
N ALA A 5 -2.95 -5.51 7.32
CA ALA A 5 -3.50 -5.24 5.99
C ALA A 5 -4.98 -4.84 6.04
N SER A 6 -5.78 -5.49 6.91
CA SER A 6 -7.19 -5.15 7.08
C SER A 6 -7.39 -3.74 7.61
N ARG A 7 -6.55 -3.29 8.55
CA ARG A 7 -6.61 -1.94 9.11
C ARG A 7 -6.18 -0.89 8.09
N VAL A 8 -5.07 -1.13 7.38
CA VAL A 8 -4.61 -0.26 6.28
C VAL A 8 -5.72 -0.08 5.24
N PHE A 9 -6.28 -1.17 4.72
CA PHE A 9 -7.31 -1.08 3.68
C PHE A 9 -8.64 -0.53 4.22
N GLY A 10 -8.96 -0.79 5.48
CA GLY A 10 -10.11 -0.21 6.17
C GLY A 10 -10.02 1.31 6.29
N ALA A 11 -8.87 1.83 6.70
CA ALA A 11 -8.60 3.27 6.82
C ALA A 11 -8.66 3.96 5.45
N MET A 12 -8.05 3.37 4.41
CA MET A 12 -8.11 3.91 3.05
C MET A 12 -9.53 3.93 2.50
N SER A 13 -10.28 2.83 2.66
CA SER A 13 -11.69 2.74 2.25
C SER A 13 -12.57 3.78 2.94
N THR A 14 -12.45 3.93 4.26
CA THR A 14 -13.26 4.86 5.06
C THR A 14 -12.96 6.32 4.72
N SER A 15 -11.72 6.63 4.33
CA SER A 15 -11.30 7.97 3.91
C SER A 15 -11.57 8.28 2.43
N GLY A 16 -12.13 7.32 1.68
CA GLY A 16 -12.44 7.48 0.26
C GLY A 16 -11.23 7.43 -0.67
N VAL A 17 -10.08 6.94 -0.18
CA VAL A 17 -8.84 6.84 -0.96
C VAL A 17 -8.81 5.53 -1.74
N SER A 18 -8.58 5.62 -3.05
CA SER A 18 -8.47 4.45 -3.91
C SER A 18 -7.04 3.89 -3.93
N ILE A 19 -6.91 2.58 -3.75
CA ILE A 19 -5.64 1.87 -3.88
C ILE A 19 -5.56 1.23 -5.27
N VAL A 20 -4.52 1.57 -6.03
CA VAL A 20 -4.32 1.16 -7.43
C VAL A 20 -3.47 -0.10 -7.55
N LEU A 21 -2.52 -0.29 -6.63
CA LEU A 21 -1.61 -1.43 -6.62
C LEU A 21 -1.25 -1.79 -5.18
N ILE A 22 -1.16 -3.08 -4.88
CA ILE A 22 -0.76 -3.62 -3.58
C ILE A 22 0.37 -4.63 -3.81
N THR A 23 1.44 -4.50 -3.05
CA THR A 23 2.50 -5.49 -2.95
C THR A 23 2.87 -5.70 -1.48
N GLN A 24 3.17 -6.94 -1.11
CA GLN A 24 3.55 -7.29 0.25
C GLN A 24 4.72 -8.26 0.20
N SER A 25 5.83 -7.87 0.83
CA SER A 25 6.99 -8.75 0.99
C SER A 25 6.80 -9.62 2.23
N SER A 26 6.93 -10.93 2.07
CA SER A 26 6.76 -11.90 3.18
C SER A 26 7.95 -11.94 4.14
N SER A 27 9.13 -11.49 3.70
CA SER A 27 10.36 -11.54 4.50
C SER A 27 10.41 -10.48 5.60
N GLU A 28 9.81 -9.31 5.35
CA GLU A 28 9.88 -8.15 6.25
C GLU A 28 8.50 -7.72 6.76
N TYR A 29 7.42 -8.43 6.38
CA TYR A 29 6.04 -8.07 6.68
C TYR A 29 5.68 -6.62 6.30
N SER A 30 6.39 -6.04 5.31
CA SER A 30 6.14 -4.70 4.78
C SER A 30 5.05 -4.74 3.71
N ILE A 31 4.10 -3.82 3.81
CA ILE A 31 3.03 -3.59 2.82
C ILE A 31 3.35 -2.30 2.09
N SER A 32 3.47 -2.35 0.77
CA SER A 32 3.55 -1.17 -0.07
C SER A 32 2.35 -1.12 -1.00
N PHE A 33 1.79 0.08 -1.17
CA PHE A 33 0.63 0.27 -2.02
C PHE A 33 0.71 1.63 -2.70
N CYS A 34 0.02 1.74 -3.84
CA CYS A 34 -0.02 2.97 -4.62
C CYS A 34 -1.41 3.59 -4.57
N ILE A 35 -1.45 4.91 -4.46
CA ILE A 35 -2.66 5.74 -4.49
C ILE A 35 -2.45 6.87 -5.51
N GLU A 36 -3.53 7.54 -5.91
CA GLU A 36 -3.42 8.76 -6.71
C GLU A 36 -2.71 9.87 -5.92
N ALA A 37 -1.85 10.65 -6.59
CA ALA A 37 -1.05 11.68 -5.92
C ALA A 37 -1.90 12.74 -5.21
N VAL A 38 -3.13 12.97 -5.70
CA VAL A 38 -4.10 13.91 -5.14
C VAL A 38 -4.55 13.49 -3.73
N ASP A 39 -4.56 12.18 -3.46
CA ASP A 39 -5.07 11.61 -2.22
C ASP A 39 -4.01 11.53 -1.11
N LYS A 40 -2.76 11.93 -1.39
CA LYS A 40 -1.63 11.81 -0.47
C LYS A 40 -1.91 12.37 0.92
N ALA A 41 -2.48 13.57 0.99
CA ALA A 41 -2.77 14.23 2.28
C ALA A 41 -3.84 13.47 3.07
N THR A 42 -4.92 13.05 2.41
CA THR A 42 -6.02 12.29 3.00
C THR A 42 -5.53 10.93 3.50
N ALA A 43 -4.74 10.22 2.70
CA ALA A 43 -4.16 8.93 3.05
C ALA A 43 -3.20 9.04 4.24
N ALA A 44 -2.32 10.04 4.25
CA ALA A 44 -1.40 10.27 5.35
C ALA A 44 -2.12 10.51 6.66
N GLN A 45 -3.17 11.33 6.65
CA GLN A 45 -3.98 11.58 7.85
C GLN A 45 -4.70 10.31 8.31
N ALA A 46 -5.36 9.60 7.39
CA ALA A 46 -6.10 8.38 7.73
C ALA A 46 -5.22 7.27 8.31
N LEU A 47 -3.99 7.11 7.81
CA LEU A 47 -3.03 6.15 8.36
C LEU A 47 -2.45 6.61 9.71
N ALA A 48 -2.17 7.91 9.86
CA ALA A 48 -1.70 8.47 11.13
C ALA A 48 -2.75 8.30 12.24
N ASP A 49 -4.03 8.51 11.92
CA ASP A 49 -5.14 8.32 12.85
C ASP A 49 -5.37 6.83 13.19
N GLU A 50 -5.36 5.95 12.18
CA GLU A 50 -5.57 4.51 12.38
C GLU A 50 -4.46 3.86 13.20
N PHE A 51 -3.21 4.32 13.08
CA PHE A 51 -2.03 3.71 13.72
C PHE A 51 -1.38 4.61 14.80
N GLU A 52 -2.12 5.58 15.35
CA GLU A 52 -1.58 6.57 16.30
C GLU A 52 -0.89 5.91 17.51
N LEU A 53 -1.51 4.88 18.09
CA LEU A 53 -0.99 4.17 19.26
C LEU A 53 0.27 3.38 18.93
N GLU A 54 0.26 2.64 17.81
CA GLU A 54 1.40 1.84 17.37
C GLU A 54 2.62 2.71 17.02
N LEU A 55 2.39 3.88 16.42
CA LEU A 55 3.43 4.86 16.14
C LEU A 55 4.01 5.47 17.42
N LYS A 56 3.15 5.80 18.40
CA LYS A 56 3.58 6.34 19.71
C LYS A 56 4.38 5.35 20.53
N ASP A 57 3.98 4.08 20.52
CA ASP A 57 4.63 3.01 21.26
C ASP A 57 5.87 2.44 20.53
N GLY A 58 6.19 2.97 19.33
CA GLY A 58 7.33 2.52 18.52
C GLY A 58 7.18 1.10 17.96
N LEU A 59 5.94 0.60 17.88
CA LEU A 59 5.61 -0.70 17.32
C LEU A 59 5.57 -0.69 15.79
N LEU A 60 5.47 0.49 15.19
CA LEU A 60 5.40 0.71 13.76
C LEU A 60 6.30 1.89 13.37
N GLU A 61 7.04 1.74 12.28
CA GLU A 61 7.83 2.83 11.70
C GLU A 61 6.91 3.83 10.98
N PRO A 62 7.25 5.13 10.96
CA PRO A 62 6.46 6.13 10.24
C PRO A 62 6.18 5.74 8.79
N VAL A 63 4.95 5.95 8.32
CA VAL A 63 4.58 5.64 6.94
C VAL A 63 5.37 6.53 5.98
N GLU A 64 6.13 5.91 5.09
CA GLU A 64 6.88 6.60 4.05
C GLU A 64 6.02 6.83 2.79
N PHE A 65 6.16 8.01 2.19
CA PHE A 65 5.47 8.36 0.96
C PHE A 65 6.48 8.65 -0.16
N LEU A 66 6.52 7.77 -1.16
CA LEU A 66 7.29 7.97 -2.37
C LEU A 66 6.41 8.70 -3.41
N SER A 67 6.87 9.86 -3.88
CA SER A 67 6.19 10.67 -4.89
C SER A 67 6.94 10.57 -6.24
N ASP A 68 6.34 11.08 -7.32
CA ASP A 68 6.93 11.07 -8.66
C ASP A 68 7.23 9.67 -9.22
N VAL A 69 6.32 8.73 -8.95
CA VAL A 69 6.37 7.35 -9.45
C VAL A 69 5.28 7.10 -10.49
N ALA A 70 5.47 6.08 -11.33
CA ALA A 70 4.49 5.64 -12.31
C ALA A 70 4.33 4.11 -12.26
N ILE A 71 3.10 3.64 -12.49
CA ILE A 71 2.79 2.22 -12.64
C ILE A 71 2.77 1.90 -14.14
N ILE A 72 3.64 1.01 -14.58
CA ILE A 72 3.64 0.49 -15.95
C ILE A 72 3.02 -0.92 -15.91
N THR A 73 1.97 -1.14 -16.69
CA THR A 73 1.29 -2.44 -16.77
C THR A 73 1.36 -2.96 -18.20
N LEU A 74 1.82 -4.20 -18.36
CA LEU A 74 1.77 -4.94 -19.63
C LEU A 74 0.55 -5.87 -19.62
N VAL A 75 -0.23 -5.84 -20.70
CA VAL A 75 -1.38 -6.72 -20.88
C VAL A 75 -1.15 -7.58 -22.13
N GLY A 76 -1.29 -8.89 -21.98
CA GLY A 76 -1.12 -9.86 -23.06
C GLY A 76 -1.90 -11.14 -22.75
N ASP A 77 -2.22 -11.90 -23.80
CA ASP A 77 -2.90 -13.19 -23.61
C ASP A 77 -1.94 -14.22 -22.98
N GLY A 78 -2.46 -15.05 -22.09
CA GLY A 78 -1.68 -16.08 -21.41
C GLY A 78 -0.53 -15.58 -20.52
N MET A 79 -0.47 -14.28 -20.17
CA MET A 79 0.63 -13.68 -19.37
C MET A 79 0.97 -14.48 -18.10
N ARG A 80 -0.03 -15.04 -17.41
CA ARG A 80 0.17 -15.83 -16.18
C ARG A 80 0.83 -17.19 -16.43
N THR A 81 0.61 -17.79 -17.61
CA THR A 81 1.00 -19.18 -17.93
C THR A 81 2.20 -19.27 -18.85
N SER A 82 2.50 -18.20 -19.58
CA SER A 82 3.63 -18.12 -20.50
C SER A 82 4.93 -17.89 -19.72
N LYS A 83 5.77 -18.94 -19.63
CA LYS A 83 7.12 -18.82 -19.06
C LYS A 83 7.98 -17.89 -19.90
N GLY A 84 8.82 -17.07 -19.26
CA GLY A 84 9.73 -16.14 -19.95
C GLY A 84 9.20 -14.71 -20.12
N VAL A 85 7.93 -14.44 -19.77
CA VAL A 85 7.31 -13.11 -19.94
C VAL A 85 7.65 -12.15 -18.79
N ALA A 86 7.88 -12.68 -17.59
CA ALA A 86 8.24 -11.91 -16.39
C ALA A 86 9.74 -12.05 -16.04
N SER A 87 10.59 -12.22 -17.05
CA SER A 87 12.05 -12.45 -16.89
C SER A 87 12.83 -11.15 -16.82
#